data_AF-A0A1H0BCN4-F1
#
_entry.id   AF-A0A1H0BCN4-F1
#
_cell.length_a   1.000
_cell.length_b   1.000
_cell.length_c   1.000
_cell.angle_alpha   90.00
_cell.angle_beta   90.00
_cell.angle_gamma   90.00
#
_symmetry.space_group_name_H-M   'P 1'
#
loop_
_entity.id
_entity.type
_entity.pdbx_description
1 polymer ?
#
loop_
_entity_poly.entity_id
_entity_poly.type
_entity_poly.pdbx_seq_one_letter_code
_entity_poly.pdbx_strand_id
1 'polypeptide(L)'
;MPENARLNDSLDEIELGFVEREATPRLLMKLSIQLHLAGLSLSNTVSILELFGVDRVKSTVHNWVHKADLQPEDGHSPDHVAVDETVIQLDDEQYWLYAAVD
;
A
#
# COMPACT_ATOMS: atom_id res chain seq x y z
N MET A 1 -3.14 -7.45 -19.87
CA MET A 1 -3.76 -6.35 -19.11
C MET A 1 -4.21 -6.95 -17.78
N PRO A 2 -3.64 -6.61 -16.61
CA PRO A 2 -4.24 -7.07 -15.38
C PRO A 2 -5.51 -6.25 -15.15
N GLU A 3 -6.58 -6.98 -14.93
CA GLU A 3 -7.94 -6.52 -14.72
C GLU A 3 -8.07 -5.68 -13.44
N ASN A 4 -8.81 -4.56 -13.53
CA ASN A 4 -9.15 -3.66 -12.43
C ASN A 4 -10.08 -4.30 -11.38
N ALA A 5 -10.04 -5.62 -11.19
CA ALA A 5 -10.89 -6.37 -10.27
C ALA A 5 -10.63 -6.01 -8.79
N ARG A 6 -9.40 -5.59 -8.46
CA ARG A 6 -8.96 -5.29 -7.08
C ARG A 6 -9.70 -4.12 -6.39
N LEU A 7 -10.32 -3.22 -7.14
CA LEU A 7 -11.13 -2.14 -6.55
C LEU A 7 -12.55 -2.57 -6.19
N ASN A 8 -12.98 -3.76 -6.64
CA ASN A 8 -14.33 -4.27 -6.40
C ASN A 8 -14.43 -5.12 -5.13
N ASP A 9 -13.29 -5.47 -4.51
CA ASP A 9 -13.28 -6.11 -3.19
C ASP A 9 -13.87 -5.12 -2.19
N SER A 10 -14.96 -5.54 -1.55
CA SER A 10 -15.70 -4.70 -0.63
C SER A 10 -14.83 -4.34 0.57
N LEU A 11 -14.93 -3.10 1.04
CA LEU A 11 -14.34 -2.68 2.32
C LEU A 11 -14.72 -3.64 3.47
N ASP A 12 -15.86 -4.32 3.37
CA ASP A 12 -16.34 -5.28 4.37
C ASP A 12 -15.44 -6.52 4.51
N GLU A 13 -14.75 -6.93 3.46
CA GLU A 13 -13.86 -8.12 3.45
C GLU A 13 -12.53 -7.87 4.17
N ILE A 14 -12.15 -6.60 4.35
CA ILE A 14 -10.94 -6.24 5.09
C ILE A 14 -11.20 -6.34 6.59
N GLU A 15 -10.71 -7.39 7.23
CA GLU A 15 -10.77 -7.54 8.69
C GLU A 15 -9.66 -6.75 9.39
N LEU A 16 -10.04 -5.95 10.38
CA LEU A 16 -9.13 -5.13 11.20
C LEU A 16 -9.02 -5.68 12.63
N GLY A 17 -9.01 -7.01 12.80
CA GLY A 17 -8.92 -7.68 14.11
C GLY A 17 -7.66 -7.30 14.90
N PHE A 18 -6.60 -6.90 14.20
CA PHE A 18 -5.33 -6.44 14.78
C PHE A 18 -5.34 -4.99 15.29
N VAL A 19 -6.43 -4.25 15.07
CA VAL A 19 -6.56 -2.80 15.31
C VAL A 19 -7.44 -2.53 16.52
N GLU A 20 -6.97 -2.92 17.69
CA GLU A 20 -7.71 -2.68 18.94
C GLU A 20 -7.51 -1.24 19.48
N ARG A 21 -6.46 -0.51 19.07
CA ARG A 21 -6.07 0.77 19.70
C ARG A 21 -5.56 1.86 18.75
N GLU A 22 -5.93 1.81 17.48
CA GLU A 22 -5.49 2.84 16.54
C GLU A 22 -6.40 4.06 16.61
N ALA A 23 -5.80 5.26 16.67
CA ALA A 23 -6.56 6.51 16.68
C ALA A 23 -7.19 6.85 15.33
N THR A 24 -6.84 6.14 14.25
CA THR A 24 -7.44 6.30 12.94
C THR A 24 -8.81 5.59 12.89
N PRO A 25 -9.87 6.25 12.38
CA PRO A 25 -11.14 5.58 12.12
C PRO A 25 -10.97 4.34 11.23
N ARG A 26 -11.62 3.22 11.61
CA ARG A 26 -11.54 1.94 10.88
C ARG A 26 -11.85 2.05 9.39
N LEU A 27 -12.80 2.91 9.01
CA LEU A 27 -13.16 3.14 7.62
C LEU A 27 -12.00 3.73 6.81
N LEU A 28 -11.24 4.66 7.38
CA LEU A 28 -10.06 5.25 6.72
C LEU A 28 -8.91 4.26 6.62
N MET A 29 -8.78 3.35 7.59
CA MET A 29 -7.81 2.26 7.50
C MET A 29 -8.15 1.31 6.37
N LYS A 30 -9.40 0.82 6.29
CA LYS A 30 -9.87 -0.03 5.19
C LYS A 30 -9.69 0.66 3.83
N LEU A 31 -10.06 1.93 3.74
CA LEU A 31 -9.84 2.75 2.54
C LEU A 31 -8.35 2.79 2.15
N SER A 32 -7.45 3.06 3.10
CA SER A 32 -6.01 3.13 2.80
C SER A 32 -5.42 1.80 2.35
N ILE A 33 -5.90 0.68 2.92
CA ILE A 33 -5.51 -0.67 2.48
C ILE A 33 -6.01 -0.90 1.05
N GLN A 34 -7.29 -0.62 0.77
CA GLN A 34 -7.88 -0.80 -0.57
C GLN A 34 -7.17 0.06 -1.63
N LEU A 35 -6.88 1.32 -1.33
CA LEU A 35 -6.16 2.22 -2.23
C LEU A 35 -4.78 1.67 -2.59
N HIS A 36 -4.03 1.19 -1.59
CA HIS A 36 -2.71 0.62 -1.83
C HIS A 36 -2.80 -0.68 -2.65
N LEU A 37 -3.74 -1.58 -2.33
CA LEU A 37 -3.96 -2.82 -3.10
C LEU A 37 -4.42 -2.56 -4.54
N ALA A 38 -5.14 -1.47 -4.77
CA ALA A 38 -5.51 -0.99 -6.10
C ALA A 38 -4.33 -0.41 -6.91
N GLY A 39 -3.12 -0.39 -6.34
CA GLY A 39 -1.89 0.05 -7.00
C GLY A 39 -1.48 1.48 -6.72
N LEU A 40 -2.13 2.19 -5.77
CA LEU A 40 -1.61 3.49 -5.33
C LEU A 40 -0.33 3.31 -4.52
N SER A 41 0.62 4.21 -4.73
CA SER A 41 1.81 4.30 -3.90
C SER A 41 1.44 4.65 -2.44
N LEU A 42 2.26 4.21 -1.49
CA LEU A 42 2.08 4.55 -0.08
C LEU A 42 2.05 6.06 0.17
N SER A 43 2.82 6.84 -0.61
CA SER A 43 2.82 8.31 -0.55
C SER A 43 1.45 8.88 -0.93
N ASN A 44 0.88 8.42 -2.04
CA ASN A 44 -0.42 8.88 -2.51
C ASN A 44 -1.55 8.48 -1.55
N THR A 45 -1.47 7.27 -1.00
CA THR A 45 -2.42 6.80 0.01
C THR A 45 -2.37 7.66 1.28
N VAL A 46 -1.17 8.04 1.75
CA VAL A 46 -1.00 8.97 2.87
C VAL A 46 -1.60 10.35 2.55
N SER A 47 -1.32 10.91 1.36
CA SER A 47 -1.90 12.21 0.97
C SER A 47 -3.43 12.19 0.90
N ILE A 48 -4.04 11.05 0.58
CA ILE A 48 -5.50 10.90 0.65
C ILE A 48 -5.98 10.89 2.11
N LEU A 49 -5.28 10.23 3.03
CA LEU A 49 -5.61 10.27 4.46
C LEU A 49 -5.51 11.67 5.06
N GLU A 50 -4.49 12.44 4.64
CA GLU A 50 -4.33 13.84 5.03
C GLU A 50 -5.54 14.69 4.62
N LEU A 51 -6.15 14.40 3.46
CA LEU A 51 -7.37 15.08 3.00
C LEU A 51 -8.57 14.84 3.95
N PHE A 52 -8.57 13.73 4.67
CA PHE A 52 -9.55 13.43 5.73
C PHE A 52 -9.11 13.90 7.12
N GLY A 53 -8.03 14.69 7.22
CA GLY A 53 -7.48 15.19 8.48
C GLY A 53 -6.72 14.15 9.29
N VAL A 54 -6.32 13.04 8.66
CA VAL A 54 -5.55 11.97 9.29
C VAL A 54 -4.11 12.01 8.80
N ASP A 55 -3.22 12.53 9.65
CA ASP A 55 -1.78 12.51 9.40
C ASP A 55 -1.19 11.15 9.81
N ARG A 56 -0.61 10.43 8.84
CA ARG A 56 0.04 9.13 9.03
C ARG A 56 1.27 9.01 8.15
N VAL A 57 2.28 8.34 8.68
CA VAL A 57 3.47 7.98 7.90
C VAL A 57 3.20 6.76 7.02
N LYS A 58 3.96 6.66 5.92
CA LYS A 58 3.85 5.55 4.94
C LYS A 58 3.97 4.17 5.59
N SER A 59 4.84 4.03 6.61
CA SER A 59 5.03 2.77 7.33
C SER A 59 3.79 2.33 8.11
N THR A 60 2.93 3.25 8.52
CA THR A 60 1.66 2.93 9.18
C THR A 60 0.70 2.26 8.20
N VAL A 61 0.53 2.82 7.00
CA VAL A 61 -0.31 2.22 5.94
C VAL A 61 0.25 0.85 5.53
N HIS A 62 1.57 0.76 5.34
CA HIS A 62 2.23 -0.52 5.05
C HIS A 62 1.96 -1.58 6.13
N ASN A 63 2.04 -1.20 7.41
CA ASN A 63 1.75 -2.07 8.53
C ASN A 63 0.28 -2.52 8.57
N TRP A 64 -0.66 -1.67 8.17
CA TRP A 64 -2.07 -2.06 8.07
C TRP A 64 -2.32 -3.08 6.98
N VAL A 65 -1.70 -2.89 5.82
CA VAL A 65 -1.78 -3.83 4.70
C VAL A 65 -1.21 -5.19 5.11
N HIS A 66 -0.03 -5.18 5.74
CA HIS A 66 0.62 -6.41 6.20
C HIS A 66 -0.17 -7.14 7.30
N LYS A 67 -0.71 -6.41 8.28
CA LYS A 67 -1.44 -7.01 9.40
C LYS A 67 -2.87 -7.43 9.06
N ALA A 68 -3.45 -6.92 7.98
CA ALA A 68 -4.74 -7.37 7.46
C ALA A 68 -4.68 -8.77 6.83
N ASP A 69 -3.52 -9.43 6.90
CA ASP A 69 -3.27 -10.77 6.36
C ASP A 69 -3.59 -10.88 4.86
N LEU A 70 -3.53 -9.74 4.16
CA LEU A 70 -3.69 -9.64 2.70
C LEU A 70 -2.37 -9.92 1.98
N GLN A 71 -1.54 -10.80 2.56
CA GLN A 71 -0.38 -11.35 1.89
C GLN A 71 -0.86 -12.09 0.64
N PRO A 72 -0.22 -11.92 -0.53
CA PRO A 72 -0.37 -12.91 -1.59
C PRO A 72 0.11 -14.25 -1.03
N GLU A 73 -0.65 -15.33 -1.20
CA GLU A 73 -0.24 -16.65 -0.74
C GLU A 73 1.16 -16.99 -1.30
N ASP A 74 2.10 -17.24 -0.40
CA ASP A 74 3.45 -17.72 -0.69
C ASP A 74 3.35 -19.10 -1.35
N GLY A 75 3.24 -19.16 -2.68
CA GLY A 75 3.13 -20.46 -3.35
C GLY A 75 2.85 -20.44 -4.85
N HIS A 76 2.44 -19.32 -5.43
CA HIS A 76 2.34 -19.22 -6.88
C HIS A 76 3.69 -18.81 -7.47
N SER A 77 4.22 -19.66 -8.37
CA SER A 77 5.36 -19.34 -9.25
C SER A 77 5.29 -17.88 -9.67
N PRO A 78 6.30 -17.04 -9.39
CA PRO A 78 6.17 -15.62 -9.68
C PRO A 78 6.23 -15.44 -11.20
N ASP A 79 5.09 -15.10 -11.81
CA ASP A 79 5.05 -14.40 -13.11
C ASP A 79 5.24 -12.88 -12.91
N HIS A 80 5.79 -12.48 -11.76
CA HIS A 80 5.80 -11.10 -11.27
C HIS A 80 7.22 -10.59 -11.10
N VAL A 81 7.58 -9.62 -11.93
CA VAL A 81 8.80 -8.82 -11.77
C VAL A 81 8.57 -7.83 -10.61
N ALA A 82 9.40 -7.92 -9.57
CA ALA A 82 9.44 -6.91 -8.52
C ALA A 82 10.21 -5.70 -9.04
N VAL A 83 9.59 -4.52 -9.02
CA VAL A 83 10.25 -3.25 -9.39
C VAL A 83 10.43 -2.41 -8.13
N ASP A 84 11.67 -2.09 -7.78
CA ASP A 84 12.01 -1.10 -6.75
C ASP A 84 12.35 0.24 -7.41
N GLU A 85 11.78 1.32 -6.89
CA GLU A 85 12.06 2.68 -7.29
C GLU A 85 12.75 3.41 -6.13
N THR A 86 14.06 3.64 -6.28
CA THR A 86 14.89 4.29 -5.27
C THR A 86 15.36 5.65 -5.79
N VAL A 87 15.18 6.71 -4.99
CA VAL A 87 15.80 8.02 -5.29
C VAL A 87 17.28 7.94 -4.95
N ILE A 88 18.13 8.26 -5.93
CA ILE A 88 19.58 8.38 -5.74
C ILE A 88 20.04 9.82 -6.01
N GLN A 89 21.11 10.25 -5.35
CA GLN A 89 21.73 11.55 -5.58
C GLN A 89 23.09 11.36 -6.22
N LEU A 90 23.31 12.00 -7.37
CA LEU A 90 24.57 12.04 -8.09
C LEU A 90 24.86 13.50 -8.45
N ASP A 91 26.05 13.99 -8.12
CA ASP A 91 26.50 15.36 -8.43
C ASP A 91 25.46 16.44 -8.12
N ASP A 92 24.86 16.35 -6.92
CA ASP A 92 23.83 17.27 -6.40
C ASP A 92 22.48 17.27 -7.14
N GLU A 93 22.27 16.32 -8.05
CA GLU A 93 21.01 16.10 -8.75
C GLU A 93 20.33 14.80 -8.29
N GLN A 94 19.00 14.79 -8.23
CA GLN A 94 18.21 13.62 -7.85
C GLN A 94 17.75 12.84 -9.08
N TYR A 95 17.95 11.53 -9.05
CA TYR A 95 17.58 10.60 -10.10
C TYR A 95 16.70 9.48 -9.53
N TRP A 96 15.79 8.97 -10.36
CA TRP A 96 15.01 7.78 -10.07
C TRP A 96 15.72 6.55 -10.62
N LEU A 97 16.14 5.65 -9.73
CA LEU A 97 16.69 4.35 -10.10
C LEU A 97 15.57 3.31 -10.08
N TYR A 98 15.36 2.65 -11.21
CA TYR A 98 14.43 1.53 -11.34
C TYR A 98 15.22 0.24 -11.38
N ALA A 99 15.01 -0.63 -10.38
CA ALA A 99 15.58 -1.97 -10.35
C ALA A 99 14.45 -2.99 -10.52
N ALA A 100 14.66 -3.99 -11.37
CA ALA A 100 13.71 -5.08 -11.60
C ALA A 100 14.38 -6.43 -11.28
N VAL A 101 13.67 -7.28 -10.55
CA VAL A 101 14.07 -8.67 -10.28
C VAL A 101 12.94 -9.58 -10.76
N ASP A 102 13.27 -10.58 -11.58
CA ASP A 102 12.33 -11.61 -12.06
C ASP A 102 12.36 -12.89 -11.20
#